data_AF-W1VCF1-F1
#
_entry.id   AF-W1VCF1-F1
#
_cell.length_a   1.000
_cell.length_b   1.000
_cell.length_c   1.000
_cell.angle_alpha   90.00
_cell.angle_beta   90.00
_cell.angle_gamma   90.00
#
_symmetry.space_group_name_H-M   'P 1'
#
loop_
_entity.id
_entity.type
_entity.pdbx_description
1 polymer ?
#
loop_
_entity_poly.entity_id
_entity_poly.type
_entity_poly.pdbx_seq_one_letter_code
_entity_poly.pdbx_strand_id
1 'polypeptide(L)' 'MKRTKIVCTVGPGTDKFGILEDMMRAGMNVARFNFSHGSHEEQAERMQMVRDAAMIVN' A
#
# COMPACT_ATOMS: atom_id res chain seq x y z
N MET A 1 20.01 -7.14 -8.74
CA MET A 1 19.03 -7.21 -7.62
C MET A 1 19.19 -5.98 -6.73
N LYS A 2 18.12 -5.21 -6.51
CA LYS A 2 18.11 -4.16 -5.46
C LYS A 2 18.09 -4.83 -4.08
N ARG A 3 18.99 -4.39 -3.19
CA ARG A 3 19.08 -4.88 -1.80
C ARG A 3 18.22 -4.04 -0.86
N THR A 4 18.24 -2.72 -1.07
CA THR A 4 17.43 -1.75 -0.32
C THR A 4 15.94 -1.91 -0.60
N LYS A 5 15.14 -1.86 0.46
CA LYS A 5 13.67 -1.95 0.39
C LYS A 5 13.03 -0.57 0.33
N ILE A 6 11.88 -0.47 -0.34
CA ILE A 6 11.11 0.76 -0.50
C ILE A 6 9.89 0.70 0.42
N VAL A 7 9.77 1.71 1.30
CA VAL A 7 8.59 1.92 2.16
C VAL A 7 7.77 3.06 1.55
N CYS A 8 6.48 2.82 1.29
CA CYS A 8 5.57 3.84 0.77
C CYS A 8 4.46 4.10 1.78
N THR A 9 4.16 5.38 2.06
CA THR A 9 2.99 5.73 2.87
C THR A 9 1.74 5.63 2.01
N VAL A 10 0.74 4.88 2.48
CA VAL A 10 -0.56 4.76 1.80
C VAL A 10 -1.55 5.78 2.35
N GLY A 11 -2.45 6.24 1.49
CA GLY A 11 -3.43 7.29 1.81
C GLY A 11 -4.33 7.58 0.60
N PRO A 12 -5.12 8.67 0.62
CA PRO A 12 -6.10 8.99 -0.43
C PRO A 12 -5.58 8.95 -1.88
N GLY A 13 -4.29 9.28 -2.08
CA GLY A 13 -3.66 9.21 -3.40
C GLY A 13 -3.43 7.78 -3.93
N THR A 14 -3.37 6.79 -3.04
CA THR A 14 -3.15 5.37 -3.35
C THR A 14 -4.44 4.54 -3.28
N ASP A 15 -5.56 5.11 -2.83
CA ASP A 15 -6.82 4.40 -2.66
C ASP A 15 -7.55 4.12 -4.00
N LYS A 16 -7.00 4.57 -5.14
CA LYS A 16 -7.57 4.32 -6.46
C LYS A 16 -7.26 2.89 -6.91
N PHE A 17 -8.23 2.27 -7.57
CA PHE A 17 -8.08 0.94 -8.18
C PHE A 17 -6.83 0.84 -9.06
N GLY A 18 -6.04 -0.22 -8.89
CA GLY A 18 -4.83 -0.47 -9.67
C GLY A 18 -3.56 0.22 -9.17
N ILE A 19 -3.67 1.29 -8.35
CA ILE A 19 -2.48 2.05 -7.93
C ILE A 19 -1.59 1.25 -6.99
N LEU A 20 -2.16 0.49 -6.05
CA LEU A 20 -1.36 -0.33 -5.14
C LEU A 20 -0.60 -1.42 -5.90
N GLU A 21 -1.23 -2.03 -6.89
CA GLU A 21 -0.63 -3.04 -7.75
C GLU A 21 0.51 -2.45 -8.58
N ASP A 22 0.30 -1.27 -9.17
CA ASP A 22 1.34 -0.56 -9.93
C ASP A 22 2.52 -0.15 -9.04
N MET A 23 2.26 0.30 -7.81
CA MET A 23 3.31 0.59 -6.83
C MET A 23 4.11 -0.65 -6.45
N MET A 24 3.47 -1.80 -6.25
CA MET A 24 4.14 -3.07 -5.97
C MET A 24 5.01 -3.51 -7.15
N ARG A 25 4.48 -3.47 -8.38
CA ARG A 25 5.26 -3.77 -9.60
C ARG A 25 6.42 -2.81 -9.81
N ALA A 26 6.26 -1.54 -9.44
CA ALA A 26 7.32 -0.54 -9.48
C ALA A 26 8.40 -0.72 -8.38
N GLY A 27 8.15 -1.57 -7.38
CA GLY A 27 9.13 -1.98 -6.38
C GLY A 27 8.82 -1.58 -4.94
N MET A 28 7.60 -1.14 -4.61
CA MET A 28 7.16 -1.01 -3.22
C MET A 28 7.30 -2.34 -2.48
N ASN A 29 7.86 -2.32 -1.27
CA ASN A 29 8.05 -3.53 -0.46
C ASN A 29 7.28 -3.50 0.86
N VAL A 30 7.04 -2.31 1.41
CA VAL A 30 6.32 -2.13 2.68
C VAL A 30 5.32 -1.00 2.53
N ALA A 31 4.07 -1.27 2.89
CA ALA A 31 3.06 -0.24 3.06
C ALA A 31 3.13 0.35 4.48
N ARG A 32 3.25 1.67 4.59
CA ARG A 32 3.22 2.43 5.84
C ARG A 32 1.84 3.08 6.01
N PHE A 33 1.20 2.81 7.15
CA PHE A 33 -0.05 3.45 7.57
C PHE A 33 0.30 4.57 8.57
N ASN A 34 0.01 5.82 8.20
CA ASN A 34 0.34 6.97 9.03
C ASN A 34 -0.81 7.34 9.97
N PHE A 35 -0.84 6.75 11.17
CA PHE A 35 -1.89 6.97 12.18
C PHE A 35 -1.93 8.37 12.80
N SER A 36 -1.05 9.29 12.40
CA SER A 36 -1.26 10.73 12.67
C SER A 36 -2.49 11.29 11.92
N HIS A 37 -3.01 10.56 10.93
CA HIS A 37 -4.19 10.92 10.14
C HIS A 37 -5.09 9.69 9.88
N GLY A 38 -6.38 9.95 9.64
CA GLY A 38 -7.38 8.91 9.34
C GLY A 38 -7.87 8.17 10.58
N SER A 39 -9.07 7.59 10.50
CA SER A 39 -9.65 6.76 11.57
C SER A 39 -9.10 5.32 11.52
N HIS A 40 -9.38 4.54 12.56
CA HIS A 40 -9.01 3.11 12.57
C HIS A 40 -9.72 2.33 11.46
N GLU A 41 -10.97 2.67 11.18
CA GLU A 41 -11.77 2.07 10.11
C GLU A 41 -11.14 2.33 8.74
N GLU A 42 -10.77 3.57 8.44
CA GLU A 42 -10.07 3.91 7.19
C GLU A 42 -8.74 3.15 7.04
N GLN A 43 -7.96 3.03 8.11
CA GLN A 43 -6.69 2.30 8.07
C GLN A 43 -6.90 0.80 7.90
N ALA A 44 -7.98 0.24 8.46
CA ALA A 44 -8.36 -1.16 8.27
C ALA A 44 -8.78 -1.45 6.83
N GLU A 45 -9.58 -0.56 6.21
CA GLU A 45 -9.94 -0.65 4.79
C GLU A 45 -8.71 -0.62 3.89
N ARG A 46 -7.80 0.35 4.11
CA ARG A 46 -6.53 0.40 3.36
C ARG A 46 -5.68 -0.84 3.56
N MET A 47 -5.65 -1.40 4.77
CA MET A 47 -4.93 -2.64 5.04
C MET A 47 -5.50 -3.80 4.21
N GLN A 48 -6.82 -3.89 4.09
CA GLN A 48 -7.46 -4.89 3.26
C GLN A 48 -7.11 -4.69 1.78
N MET A 49 -7.19 -3.46 1.27
CA MET A 49 -6.81 -3.14 -0.11
C MET A 49 -5.35 -3.52 -0.43
N VAL A 50 -4.42 -3.28 0.50
CA VAL A 50 -3.01 -3.69 0.33
C VAL A 50 -2.88 -5.22 0.27
N ARG A 51 -3.65 -5.96 1.08
CA ARG A 51 -3.64 -7.43 1.03
C ARG A 51 -4.21 -7.94 -0.29
N ASP A 52 -5.32 -7.37 -0.75
CA ASP A 52 -5.96 -7.77 -2.00
C ASP A 52 -5.04 -7.50 -3.20
N ALA A 53 -4.41 -6.31 -3.25
CA ALA A 53 -3.42 -5.98 -4.28
C ALA A 53 -2.22 -6.95 -4.26
N ALA A 54 -1.75 -7.35 -3.08
CA ALA A 54 -0.66 -8.32 -2.96
C ALA A 54 -1.03 -9.71 -3.50
N MET A 55 -2.30 -10.13 -3.38
CA MET A 55 -2.78 -11.38 -3.98
C MET A 55 -2.84 -11.33 -5.52
N ILE A 56 -2.97 -10.14 -6.11
CA ILE A 56 -3.01 -9.93 -7.56
C ILE A 56 -1.61 -9.89 -8.17
N VAL A 57 -0.62 -9.35 -7.45
CA VAL A 57 0.74 -9.11 -7.97
C VAL A 57 1.70 -10.28 -7.71
N ASN A 58 1.38 -11.18 -6.78
CA ASN A 58 2.18 -12.37 -6.48
C ASN A 58 2.11 -13.45 -7.57
#